data_AF-M7YSC9-F1
#
_entry.id   AF-M7YSC9-F1
#
_cell.length_a   1.000
_cell.length_b   1.000
_cell.length_c   1.000
_cell.angle_alpha   90.00
_cell.angle_beta   90.00
_cell.angle_gamma   90.00
#
_symmetry.space_group_name_H-M   'P 1'
#
loop_
_entity.id
_entity.type
_entity.pdbx_description
1 polymer ?
#
loop_
_entity_poly.entity_id
_entity_poly.type
_entity_poly.pdbx_seq_one_letter_code
_entity_poly.pdbx_strand_id
1 'polypeptide(L)'
;MGVGDVCEKGSPGLASSSTTPSEPKEDGHVILIPHSHIFALMLQALKLPPANYHHKTYPGNNSRVTVTFNSSLQLIDGLRVRTSISGVISNNYDEAEDSAAIAAIRFMENACGKEIRDYHYTHVQRLENQVTFLERYLDEAKKRIKKVRKGWFYAVRYMSSYSTQIQNTTAARRLRGQDSTKGAMKTALASTRKLAKRLCCIGLKLEQCLETTDSIW
;
A
#
# COMPACT_ATOMS: atom_id res chain seq x y z
N MET A 1 -79.34 -38.20 -43.47
CA MET A 1 -80.22 -37.59 -42.47
C MET A 1 -79.49 -36.37 -41.90
N GLY A 2 -80.11 -35.18 -41.99
CA GLY A 2 -79.79 -33.86 -41.37
C GLY A 2 -78.38 -33.29 -41.63
N VAL A 3 -78.10 -32.13 -42.22
CA VAL A 3 -78.78 -30.81 -42.39
C VAL A 3 -79.34 -30.22 -41.10
N GLY A 4 -78.82 -29.06 -40.69
CA GLY A 4 -79.51 -28.18 -39.77
C GLY A 4 -78.60 -27.22 -39.01
N ASP A 5 -78.33 -26.08 -39.62
CA ASP A 5 -77.84 -24.82 -39.05
C ASP A 5 -78.71 -24.33 -37.87
N VAL A 6 -78.23 -23.33 -37.11
CA VAL A 6 -79.02 -22.17 -36.57
C VAL A 6 -78.29 -21.46 -35.41
N CYS A 7 -78.09 -20.17 -35.64
CA CYS A 7 -77.66 -19.12 -34.74
C CYS A 7 -78.69 -18.68 -33.68
N GLU A 8 -78.15 -17.92 -32.72
CA GLU A 8 -78.70 -16.70 -32.09
C GLU A 8 -79.37 -16.74 -30.70
N LYS A 9 -78.98 -15.68 -29.96
CA LYS A 9 -79.71 -14.85 -28.97
C LYS A 9 -79.77 -15.29 -27.50
N GLY A 10 -78.93 -14.61 -26.72
CA GLY A 10 -79.38 -13.49 -25.87
C GLY A 10 -80.25 -13.80 -24.63
N SER A 11 -79.58 -13.88 -23.47
CA SER A 11 -79.87 -13.29 -22.12
C SER A 11 -81.30 -12.85 -21.76
N PRO A 12 -81.74 -12.94 -20.46
CA PRO A 12 -81.01 -12.34 -19.32
C PRO A 12 -81.23 -12.98 -17.91
N GLY A 13 -80.48 -12.51 -16.91
CA GLY A 13 -80.95 -12.52 -15.50
C GLY A 13 -79.92 -12.83 -14.40
N LEU A 14 -79.25 -11.79 -13.91
CA LEU A 14 -78.84 -11.49 -12.51
C LEU A 14 -78.70 -12.65 -11.49
N ALA A 15 -77.51 -12.82 -10.92
CA ALA A 15 -77.19 -12.40 -9.53
C ALA A 15 -75.78 -12.85 -9.07
N SER A 16 -75.19 -11.98 -8.24
CA SER A 16 -74.14 -12.25 -7.24
C SER A 16 -72.72 -12.57 -7.72
N SER A 17 -71.85 -11.57 -7.65
CA SER A 17 -70.46 -11.81 -7.22
C SER A 17 -70.06 -10.82 -6.14
N SER A 18 -69.69 -11.42 -5.02
CA SER A 18 -69.15 -10.91 -3.78
C SER A 18 -68.16 -9.75 -3.88
N THR A 19 -68.34 -8.82 -2.96
CA THR A 19 -67.38 -7.80 -2.56
C THR A 19 -66.06 -8.44 -2.09
N THR A 20 -64.99 -8.30 -2.86
CA THR A 20 -63.61 -8.36 -2.37
C THR A 20 -63.16 -6.94 -2.01
N PRO A 21 -62.65 -6.69 -0.80
CA PRO A 21 -62.04 -5.41 -0.46
C PRO A 21 -60.78 -5.24 -1.31
N SER A 22 -60.68 -4.15 -2.06
CA SER A 22 -59.45 -3.76 -2.74
C SER A 22 -58.36 -3.52 -1.70
N GLU A 23 -57.26 -4.28 -1.79
CA GLU A 23 -56.04 -4.00 -1.04
C GLU A 23 -55.55 -2.57 -1.36
N PRO A 24 -55.11 -1.81 -0.34
CA PRO A 24 -54.48 -0.53 -0.59
C PRO A 24 -53.16 -0.77 -1.32
N LYS A 25 -53.03 -0.21 -2.52
CA LYS A 25 -51.73 -0.11 -3.19
C LYS A 25 -50.80 0.70 -2.31
N GLU A 26 -49.81 0.06 -1.71
CA GLU A 26 -48.63 0.74 -1.20
C GLU A 26 -47.90 1.34 -2.40
N ASP A 27 -48.24 2.59 -2.74
CA ASP A 27 -47.39 3.42 -3.56
C ASP A 27 -46.08 3.60 -2.79
N GLY A 28 -45.11 2.74 -3.07
CA GLY A 28 -43.77 2.82 -2.50
C GLY A 28 -43.19 4.19 -2.78
N HIS A 29 -43.24 5.09 -1.80
CA HIS A 29 -42.67 6.43 -1.91
C HIS A 29 -41.15 6.31 -2.03
N VAL A 30 -40.65 6.34 -3.26
CA VAL A 30 -39.21 6.48 -3.52
C VAL A 30 -38.83 7.92 -3.19
N ILE A 31 -38.15 8.13 -2.07
CA ILE A 31 -37.57 9.44 -1.73
C ILE A 31 -36.37 9.66 -2.66
N LEU A 32 -36.56 10.49 -3.68
CA LEU A 32 -35.48 10.93 -4.55
C LEU A 32 -34.68 12.01 -3.81
N ILE A 33 -33.44 11.71 -3.45
CA ILE A 33 -32.51 12.70 -2.89
C ILE A 33 -31.78 13.38 -4.05
N PRO A 34 -31.90 14.70 -4.23
CA PRO A 34 -31.17 15.41 -5.27
C PRO A 34 -29.66 15.31 -5.07
N HIS A 35 -28.89 15.13 -6.15
CA HIS A 35 -27.43 15.08 -6.09
C HIS A 35 -26.83 16.40 -5.63
N SER A 36 -27.53 17.54 -5.76
CA SER A 36 -27.10 18.81 -5.16
C SER A 36 -27.01 18.72 -3.64
N HIS A 37 -27.92 17.98 -3.00
CA HIS A 37 -27.87 17.73 -1.55
C HIS A 37 -26.73 16.77 -1.19
N ILE A 38 -26.53 15.71 -1.97
CA ILE A 38 -25.40 14.77 -1.77
C ILE A 38 -24.07 15.52 -1.90
N PHE A 39 -23.95 16.39 -2.90
CA PHE A 39 -22.75 17.20 -3.12
C PHE A 39 -22.50 18.16 -1.95
N ALA A 40 -23.54 18.80 -1.41
CA ALA A 40 -23.44 19.65 -0.23
C ALA A 40 -22.94 18.89 1.01
N LEU A 41 -23.47 17.68 1.26
CA LEU A 41 -23.02 16.81 2.34
C LEU A 41 -21.56 16.39 2.17
N MET A 42 -21.13 16.08 0.95
CA MET A 42 -19.73 15.77 0.66
C MET A 42 -18.82 16.97 0.95
N LEU A 43 -19.18 18.18 0.50
CA LEU A 43 -18.41 19.38 0.80
C LEU A 43 -18.32 19.65 2.30
N GLN A 44 -19.42 19.45 3.03
CA GLN A 44 -19.44 19.57 4.48
C GLN A 44 -18.51 18.54 5.15
N ALA A 45 -18.55 17.28 4.73
CA ALA A 45 -17.68 16.22 5.24
C ALA A 45 -16.19 16.54 5.00
N LEU A 46 -15.89 17.16 3.85
CA LEU A 46 -14.56 17.63 3.49
C LEU A 46 -14.18 18.99 4.11
N LYS A 47 -15.05 19.58 4.94
CA LYS A 47 -14.89 20.92 5.56
C LYS A 47 -14.67 22.03 4.52
N LEU A 48 -15.22 21.86 3.32
CA LEU A 48 -15.19 22.83 2.24
C LEU A 48 -16.42 23.77 2.31
N PRO A 49 -16.29 25.02 1.80
CA PRO A 49 -17.43 25.92 1.71
C PRO A 49 -18.51 25.36 0.78
N PRO A 50 -19.78 25.74 0.97
CA PRO A 50 -20.87 25.35 0.10
C PRO A 50 -20.63 25.74 -1.35
N ALA A 51 -21.16 24.93 -2.28
CA ALA A 51 -21.14 25.23 -3.70
C ALA A 51 -22.18 26.30 -4.07
N ASN A 52 -21.87 27.07 -5.10
CA ASN A 52 -22.78 28.04 -5.70
C ASN A 52 -23.29 27.53 -7.04
N TYR A 53 -24.61 27.52 -7.22
CA TYR A 53 -25.26 27.14 -8.46
C TYR A 53 -25.66 28.40 -9.23
N HIS A 54 -25.19 28.50 -10.47
CA HIS A 54 -25.49 29.60 -11.38
C HIS A 54 -26.35 29.09 -12.53
N HIS A 55 -27.53 29.69 -12.68
CA HIS A 55 -28.50 29.28 -13.67
C HIS A 55 -28.44 30.22 -14.87
N LYS A 56 -28.37 29.64 -16.06
CA LYS A 56 -28.39 30.37 -17.31
C LYS A 56 -29.48 29.83 -18.22
N THR A 57 -30.46 30.68 -18.53
CA THR A 57 -31.55 30.38 -19.45
C THR A 57 -31.15 30.73 -20.88
N TYR A 58 -31.53 29.88 -21.82
CA TYR A 58 -31.27 29.98 -23.25
C TYR A 58 -32.59 30.06 -24.04
N PRO A 59 -32.56 30.57 -25.29
CA PRO A 59 -33.71 30.54 -26.17
C PRO A 59 -34.26 29.11 -26.33
N GLY A 60 -35.59 28.96 -26.33
CA GLY A 60 -36.25 27.65 -26.39
C GLY A 60 -36.56 27.01 -25.04
N ASN A 61 -36.60 27.80 -23.96
CA ASN A 61 -36.90 27.35 -22.59
C ASN A 61 -35.89 26.35 -22.01
N ASN A 62 -34.69 26.31 -22.59
CA ASN A 62 -33.59 25.48 -22.14
C ASN A 62 -32.80 26.20 -21.04
N SER A 63 -32.35 25.46 -20.04
CA SER A 63 -31.56 25.95 -18.91
C SER A 63 -30.27 25.15 -18.78
N ARG A 64 -29.20 25.81 -18.38
CA ARG A 64 -27.94 25.18 -17.97
C ARG A 64 -27.58 25.65 -16.59
N VAL A 65 -27.18 24.71 -15.74
CA VAL A 65 -26.69 25.02 -14.41
C VAL A 65 -25.18 24.83 -14.34
N THR A 66 -24.49 25.80 -13.78
CA THR A 66 -23.05 25.75 -13.52
C THR A 66 -22.81 25.78 -12.02
N VAL A 67 -22.22 24.71 -11.50
CA VAL A 67 -21.83 24.62 -10.09
C VAL A 67 -20.40 25.11 -9.92
N THR A 68 -20.19 25.97 -8.94
CA THR A 68 -18.89 26.56 -8.62
C THR A 68 -18.54 26.31 -7.16
N PHE A 69 -17.39 25.70 -6.90
CA PHE A 69 -16.98 25.24 -5.57
C PHE A 69 -15.45 25.28 -5.43
N ASN A 70 -14.95 25.08 -4.21
CA ASN A 70 -13.51 24.90 -3.97
C ASN A 70 -13.19 23.41 -3.98
N SER A 71 -12.26 22.98 -4.83
CA SER A 71 -11.93 21.55 -4.97
C SER A 71 -10.94 21.04 -3.92
N SER A 72 -10.24 21.92 -3.20
CA SER A 72 -9.38 21.54 -2.10
C SER A 72 -9.31 22.60 -1.01
N LEU A 73 -8.84 22.18 0.17
CA LEU A 73 -8.43 23.08 1.26
C LEU A 73 -7.03 23.66 1.06
N GLN A 74 -6.23 23.08 0.16
CA GLN A 74 -4.89 23.56 -0.11
C GLN A 74 -4.96 24.90 -0.84
N LEU A 75 -4.17 25.84 -0.35
CA LEU A 75 -3.99 27.14 -0.99
C LEU A 75 -2.89 27.00 -2.03
N ILE A 76 -3.21 27.28 -3.29
CA ILE A 76 -2.21 27.46 -4.35
C ILE A 76 -2.07 28.98 -4.53
N ASP A 77 -0.86 29.50 -4.34
CA ASP A 77 -0.59 30.95 -4.37
C ASP A 77 -1.50 31.78 -3.44
N GLY A 78 -1.81 31.23 -2.25
CA GLY A 78 -2.68 31.89 -1.27
C GLY A 78 -4.18 31.89 -1.62
N LEU A 79 -4.57 31.29 -2.74
CA LEU A 79 -5.96 31.16 -3.19
C LEU A 79 -6.43 29.70 -3.19
N ARG A 80 -7.69 29.50 -2.82
CA ARG A 80 -8.34 28.19 -2.98
C ARG A 80 -8.58 27.93 -4.46
N VAL A 81 -8.38 26.69 -4.90
CA VAL A 81 -8.64 26.29 -6.28
C VAL A 81 -10.15 26.30 -6.52
N ARG A 82 -10.64 27.40 -7.10
CA ARG A 82 -12.04 27.55 -7.49
C ARG A 82 -12.29 26.77 -8.76
N THR A 83 -13.17 25.79 -8.69
CA THR A 83 -13.55 24.91 -9.80
C THR A 83 -14.97 25.25 -10.23
N SER A 84 -15.21 25.27 -11.53
CA SER A 84 -16.52 25.53 -12.12
C SER A 84 -16.85 24.44 -13.12
N ILE A 85 -17.99 23.76 -12.91
CA ILE A 85 -18.44 22.62 -13.70
C ILE A 85 -19.86 22.89 -14.15
N SER A 86 -20.12 22.71 -15.44
CA SER A 86 -21.44 22.96 -16.00
C SER A 86 -22.14 21.65 -16.33
N GLY A 87 -23.42 21.56 -15.94
CA GLY A 87 -24.30 20.46 -16.29
C GLY A 87 -24.75 20.50 -17.75
N VAL A 88 -25.63 19.56 -18.08
CA VAL A 88 -26.30 19.45 -19.37
C VAL A 88 -27.27 20.62 -19.57
N ILE A 89 -27.51 20.97 -20.84
CA ILE A 89 -28.56 21.92 -21.22
C ILE A 89 -29.87 21.12 -21.31
N SER A 90 -30.82 21.38 -20.42
CA SER A 90 -32.13 20.72 -20.39
C SER A 90 -33.26 21.74 -20.26
N ASN A 91 -34.43 21.39 -20.78
CA ASN A 91 -35.67 22.14 -20.51
C ASN A 91 -36.23 21.86 -19.10
N ASN A 92 -35.72 20.84 -18.41
CA ASN A 92 -36.00 20.56 -17.01
C ASN A 92 -34.89 21.15 -16.13
N TYR A 93 -35.28 22.04 -15.22
CA TYR A 93 -34.36 22.69 -14.29
C TYR A 93 -33.70 21.70 -13.34
N ASP A 94 -34.48 20.77 -12.79
CA ASP A 94 -33.99 19.78 -11.83
C ASP A 94 -32.95 18.88 -12.49
N GLU A 95 -33.19 18.45 -13.73
CA GLU A 95 -32.24 17.64 -14.49
C GLU A 95 -30.93 18.39 -14.78
N ALA A 96 -31.01 19.69 -15.11
CA ALA A 96 -29.83 20.50 -15.38
C ALA A 96 -28.99 20.74 -14.11
N GLU A 97 -29.62 20.97 -12.96
CA GLU A 97 -28.95 21.11 -11.66
C GLU A 97 -28.33 19.79 -11.19
N ASP A 98 -29.11 18.70 -11.26
CA ASP A 98 -28.69 17.37 -10.83
C ASP A 98 -27.51 16.87 -11.68
N SER A 99 -27.55 17.12 -13.00
CA SER A 99 -26.44 16.88 -13.91
C SER A 99 -25.16 17.63 -13.52
N ALA A 100 -25.28 18.91 -13.14
CA ALA A 100 -24.13 19.72 -12.70
C ALA A 100 -23.55 19.18 -11.38
N ALA A 101 -24.41 18.79 -10.44
CA ALA A 101 -24.01 18.22 -9.16
C ALA A 101 -23.31 16.86 -9.33
N ILE A 102 -23.86 15.95 -10.15
CA ILE A 102 -23.22 14.67 -10.49
C ILE A 102 -21.84 14.88 -11.10
N ALA A 103 -21.72 15.83 -12.03
CA ALA A 103 -20.44 16.12 -12.68
C ALA A 103 -19.39 16.62 -11.67
N ALA A 104 -19.81 17.42 -10.69
CA ALA A 104 -18.92 17.89 -9.63
C ALA A 104 -18.54 16.81 -8.61
N ILE A 105 -19.47 15.92 -8.25
CA ILE A 105 -19.18 14.74 -7.43
C ILE A 105 -18.10 13.89 -8.11
N ARG A 106 -18.32 13.53 -9.38
CA ARG A 106 -17.36 12.72 -10.16
C ARG A 106 -15.99 13.38 -10.27
N PHE A 107 -15.94 14.70 -10.42
CA PHE A 107 -14.67 15.43 -10.44
C PHE A 107 -13.91 15.27 -9.13
N MET A 108 -14.58 15.47 -7.99
CA MET A 108 -13.97 15.34 -6.66
C MET A 108 -13.48 13.91 -6.38
N GLU A 109 -14.29 12.91 -6.74
CA GLU A 109 -13.92 11.49 -6.61
C GLU A 109 -12.68 11.16 -7.45
N ASN A 110 -12.62 11.64 -8.69
CA ASN A 110 -11.48 11.41 -9.58
C ASN A 110 -10.20 12.10 -9.08
N ALA A 111 -10.31 13.33 -8.58
CA ALA A 111 -9.18 14.06 -8.02
C ALA A 111 -8.62 13.33 -6.78
N CYS A 112 -9.50 12.98 -5.83
CA CYS A 112 -9.13 12.22 -4.64
C CYS A 112 -8.53 10.85 -4.99
N GLY A 113 -9.14 10.12 -5.92
CA GLY A 113 -8.64 8.83 -6.38
C GLY A 113 -7.25 8.92 -7.01
N LYS A 114 -6.95 10.02 -7.71
CA LYS A 114 -5.60 10.27 -8.25
C LYS A 114 -4.59 10.53 -7.13
N GLU A 115 -4.90 11.41 -6.19
CA GLU A 115 -4.01 11.73 -5.06
C GLU A 115 -3.70 10.51 -4.19
N ILE A 116 -4.71 9.69 -3.88
CA ILE A 116 -4.53 8.45 -3.11
C ILE A 116 -3.63 7.47 -3.86
N ARG A 117 -3.84 7.30 -5.17
CA ARG A 117 -3.00 6.41 -5.99
C ARG A 117 -1.55 6.92 -6.06
N ASP A 118 -1.35 8.21 -6.27
CA ASP A 118 -0.01 8.80 -6.37
C ASP A 118 0.74 8.70 -5.02
N TYR A 119 0.05 9.00 -3.91
CA TYR A 119 0.60 8.79 -2.57
C TYR A 119 0.93 7.33 -2.31
N HIS A 120 0.01 6.41 -2.64
CA HIS A 120 0.22 4.99 -2.44
C HIS A 120 1.41 4.49 -3.28
N TYR A 121 1.50 4.89 -4.55
CA TYR A 121 2.61 4.52 -5.43
C TYR A 121 3.95 5.00 -4.88
N THR A 122 4.06 6.29 -4.54
CA THR A 122 5.32 6.85 -4.03
C THR A 122 5.72 6.26 -2.68
N HIS A 123 4.76 6.02 -1.79
CA HIS A 123 5.01 5.44 -0.49
C HIS A 123 5.43 3.96 -0.57
N VAL A 124 4.69 3.16 -1.35
CA VAL A 124 5.02 1.74 -1.58
C VAL A 124 6.38 1.60 -2.24
N GLN A 125 6.67 2.40 -3.28
CA GLN A 125 7.96 2.36 -3.96
C GLN A 125 9.12 2.73 -3.02
N ARG A 126 8.92 3.69 -2.11
CA ARG A 126 9.92 4.02 -1.09
C ARG A 126 10.16 2.84 -0.13
N LEU A 127 9.11 2.18 0.32
CA LEU A 127 9.21 1.01 1.19
C LEU A 127 9.89 -0.16 0.48
N GLU A 128 9.52 -0.45 -0.76
CA GLU A 128 10.16 -1.50 -1.58
C GLU A 128 11.66 -1.25 -1.74
N ASN A 129 12.06 0.00 -1.99
CA ASN A 129 13.47 0.38 -2.08
C ASN A 129 14.21 0.17 -0.75
N GLN A 130 13.59 0.51 0.38
CA GLN A 130 14.16 0.29 1.71
C GLN A 130 14.32 -1.21 2.01
N VAL A 131 13.29 -2.01 1.72
CA VAL A 131 13.33 -3.47 1.91
C VAL A 131 14.42 -4.08 1.04
N THR A 132 14.46 -3.73 -0.25
CA THR A 132 15.48 -4.23 -1.19
C THR A 132 16.90 -3.87 -0.73
N PHE A 133 17.09 -2.66 -0.19
CA PHE A 133 18.37 -2.25 0.37
C PHE A 133 18.77 -3.10 1.59
N LEU A 134 17.85 -3.31 2.52
CA LEU A 134 18.07 -4.13 3.72
C LEU A 134 18.37 -5.60 3.36
N GLU A 135 17.66 -6.16 2.39
CA GLU A 135 17.90 -7.52 1.91
C GLU A 135 19.31 -7.67 1.32
N ARG A 136 19.74 -6.73 0.47
CA ARG A 136 21.11 -6.71 -0.08
C ARG A 136 22.15 -6.60 1.03
N TYR A 137 21.92 -5.70 1.99
CA TYR A 137 22.82 -5.52 3.13
C TYR A 137 22.93 -6.80 3.97
N LEU A 138 21.80 -7.47 4.24
CA LEU A 138 21.76 -8.74 4.98
C LEU A 138 22.52 -9.85 4.24
N ASP A 139 22.35 -9.94 2.92
CA ASP A 139 23.05 -10.93 2.10
C ASP A 139 24.57 -10.72 2.07
N GLU A 140 25.01 -9.46 2.00
CA GLU A 140 26.43 -9.11 2.11
C GLU A 140 26.98 -9.46 3.50
N ALA A 141 26.26 -9.11 4.56
CA ALA A 141 26.64 -9.44 5.93
C ALA A 141 26.77 -10.96 6.12
N LYS A 142 25.81 -11.74 5.61
CA LYS A 142 25.83 -13.21 5.64
C LYS A 142 27.05 -13.78 4.92
N LYS A 143 27.43 -13.24 3.75
CA LYS A 143 28.65 -13.64 3.02
C LYS A 143 29.90 -13.31 3.83
N ARG A 144 29.97 -12.13 4.46
CA ARG A 144 31.10 -11.72 5.32
C ARG A 144 31.24 -12.64 6.53
N ILE A 145 30.15 -12.90 7.26
CA ILE A 145 30.12 -13.81 8.42
C ILE A 145 30.60 -15.21 8.01
N LYS A 146 30.13 -15.75 6.89
CA LYS A 146 30.57 -17.06 6.38
C LYS A 146 32.08 -17.10 6.13
N LYS A 147 32.65 -16.03 5.56
CA LYS A 147 34.10 -15.92 5.31
C LYS A 147 34.90 -15.85 6.62
N VAL A 148 34.45 -15.04 7.58
CA VAL A 148 35.06 -14.92 8.90
C VAL A 148 35.03 -16.26 9.65
N ARG A 149 33.88 -16.95 9.66
CA ARG A 149 33.73 -18.28 10.28
C ARG A 149 34.71 -19.31 9.70
N LYS A 150 34.85 -19.34 8.36
CA LYS A 150 35.85 -20.21 7.71
C LYS A 150 37.28 -19.85 8.15
N GLY A 151 37.61 -18.55 8.19
CA GLY A 151 38.92 -18.08 8.66
C GLY A 151 39.24 -18.54 10.08
N TRP A 152 38.28 -18.41 11.00
CA TRP A 152 38.41 -18.91 12.38
C TRP A 152 38.60 -20.42 12.45
N PHE A 153 37.79 -21.19 11.70
CA PHE A 153 37.91 -22.64 11.64
C PHE A 153 39.33 -23.10 11.22
N TYR A 154 39.88 -22.50 10.16
CA TYR A 154 41.24 -22.83 9.72
C TYR A 154 42.29 -22.42 10.74
N ALA A 155 42.15 -21.24 11.36
CA ALA A 155 43.10 -20.77 12.36
C ALA A 155 43.14 -21.71 13.58
N VAL A 156 41.99 -22.17 14.08
CA VAL A 156 41.91 -23.15 15.17
C VAL A 156 42.60 -24.46 14.78
N ARG A 157 42.38 -24.96 13.56
CA ARG A 157 43.07 -26.16 13.07
C ARG A 157 44.59 -26.01 13.02
N TYR A 158 45.10 -24.88 12.52
CA TYR A 158 46.55 -24.63 12.49
C TYR A 158 47.16 -24.54 13.89
N MET A 159 46.49 -23.84 14.81
CA MET A 159 46.92 -23.74 16.20
C MET A 159 46.98 -25.13 16.87
N SER A 160 45.97 -25.96 16.64
CA SER A 160 45.95 -27.35 17.13
C SER A 160 47.13 -28.15 16.56
N SER A 161 47.40 -28.05 15.25
CA SER A 161 48.52 -28.76 14.62
C SER A 161 49.87 -28.31 15.18
N TYR A 162 50.09 -27.00 15.36
CA TYR A 162 51.31 -26.49 15.97
C TYR A 162 51.46 -26.93 17.43
N SER A 163 50.37 -26.96 18.20
CA SER A 163 50.37 -27.46 19.57
C SER A 163 50.81 -28.93 19.61
N THR A 164 50.22 -29.79 18.77
CA THR A 164 50.60 -31.20 18.65
C THR A 164 52.07 -31.36 18.22
N GLN A 165 52.55 -30.56 17.26
CA GLN A 165 53.96 -30.57 16.87
C GLN A 165 54.90 -30.21 18.02
N ILE A 166 54.56 -29.17 18.80
CA ILE A 166 55.32 -28.78 19.99
C ILE A 166 55.32 -29.91 21.03
N GLN A 167 54.16 -30.51 21.32
CA GLN A 167 54.04 -31.62 22.26
C GLN A 167 54.87 -32.83 21.83
N ASN A 168 54.73 -33.26 20.58
CA ASN A 168 55.47 -34.41 20.04
C ASN A 168 56.98 -34.17 20.04
N THR A 169 57.42 -32.97 19.65
CA THR A 169 58.84 -32.61 19.66
C THR A 169 59.40 -32.56 21.08
N THR A 170 58.61 -32.06 22.04
CA THR A 170 58.98 -32.06 23.47
C THR A 170 59.15 -33.49 23.99
N ALA A 171 58.16 -34.34 23.73
CA ALA A 171 58.16 -35.74 24.17
C ALA A 171 59.35 -36.52 23.57
N ALA A 172 59.57 -36.41 22.26
CA ALA A 172 60.67 -37.08 21.57
C ALA A 172 62.06 -36.67 22.10
N ARG A 173 62.23 -35.41 22.52
CA ARG A 173 63.51 -34.93 23.09
C ARG A 173 63.73 -35.36 24.53
N ARG A 174 62.67 -35.36 25.34
CA ARG A 174 62.72 -35.94 26.70
C ARG A 174 63.13 -37.41 26.67
N LEU A 175 62.58 -38.18 25.73
CA LEU A 175 62.98 -39.58 25.52
C LEU A 175 64.46 -39.74 25.11
N ARG A 176 65.08 -38.72 24.52
CA ARG A 176 66.50 -38.71 24.13
C ARG A 176 67.43 -38.07 25.18
N GLY A 177 66.93 -37.70 26.36
CA GLY A 177 67.74 -37.05 27.41
C GLY A 177 68.24 -35.65 27.04
N GLN A 178 67.59 -34.95 26.09
CA GLN A 178 67.92 -33.57 25.73
C GLN A 178 66.92 -32.58 26.32
N ASP A 179 67.37 -31.78 27.29
CA ASP A 179 66.49 -30.85 28.02
C ASP A 179 66.21 -29.53 27.28
N SER A 180 67.07 -29.14 26.32
CA SER A 180 66.90 -27.87 25.61
C SER A 180 65.92 -27.98 24.42
N THR A 181 64.74 -27.37 24.58
CA THR A 181 63.67 -27.34 23.57
C THR A 181 63.56 -26.01 22.81
N LYS A 182 64.22 -24.96 23.34
CA LYS A 182 64.10 -23.56 22.91
C LYS A 182 64.44 -23.32 21.44
N GLY A 183 65.49 -23.96 20.92
CA GLY A 183 65.96 -23.77 19.54
C GLY A 183 65.02 -24.38 18.49
N ALA A 184 64.51 -25.59 18.73
CA ALA A 184 63.68 -26.29 17.75
C ALA A 184 62.23 -25.85 17.72
N MET A 185 61.71 -25.32 18.83
CA MET A 185 60.34 -24.82 18.90
C MET A 185 60.21 -23.36 18.44
N LYS A 186 61.34 -22.68 18.16
CA LYS A 186 61.38 -21.25 17.83
C LYS A 186 60.47 -20.90 16.64
N THR A 187 60.51 -21.70 15.58
CA THR A 187 59.73 -21.47 14.35
C THR A 187 58.23 -21.70 14.56
N ALA A 188 57.86 -22.78 15.27
CA ALA A 188 56.46 -23.06 15.62
C ALA A 188 55.88 -21.96 16.51
N LEU A 189 56.59 -21.59 17.58
CA LEU A 189 56.18 -20.50 18.50
C LEU A 189 56.04 -19.15 17.78
N ALA A 190 56.97 -18.82 16.88
CA ALA A 190 56.88 -17.59 16.08
C ALA A 190 55.64 -17.60 15.17
N SER A 191 55.31 -18.74 14.56
CA SER A 191 54.15 -18.90 13.69
C SER A 191 52.84 -18.80 14.46
N THR A 192 52.73 -19.47 15.61
CA THR A 192 51.60 -19.37 16.55
C THR A 192 51.39 -17.93 17.03
N ARG A 193 52.46 -17.23 17.42
CA ARG A 193 52.39 -15.84 17.86
C ARG A 193 51.94 -14.90 16.74
N LYS A 194 52.43 -15.10 15.51
CA LYS A 194 52.02 -14.31 14.34
C LYS A 194 50.54 -14.51 14.04
N LEU A 195 50.04 -15.75 14.11
CA LEU A 195 48.64 -16.06 13.89
C LEU A 195 47.75 -15.44 14.99
N ALA A 196 48.12 -15.58 16.26
CA ALA A 196 47.39 -15.01 17.39
C ALA A 196 47.24 -13.48 17.27
N LYS A 197 48.31 -12.77 16.89
CA LYS A 197 48.24 -11.32 16.65
C LYS A 197 47.27 -10.94 15.54
N ARG A 198 47.25 -11.69 14.43
CA ARG A 198 46.32 -11.45 13.31
C ARG A 198 44.87 -11.68 13.75
N LEU A 199 44.61 -12.73 14.52
CA LEU A 199 43.28 -13.01 15.05
C LEU A 199 42.78 -11.92 16.00
N CYS A 200 43.64 -11.44 16.89
CA CYS A 200 43.31 -10.33 17.80
C CYS A 200 42.96 -9.04 17.03
N CYS A 201 43.74 -8.69 15.99
CA CYS A 201 43.44 -7.54 15.14
C CYS A 201 42.10 -7.69 14.37
N ILE A 202 41.77 -8.90 13.93
CA ILE A 202 40.48 -9.17 13.28
C ILE A 202 39.33 -9.05 14.30
N GLY A 203 39.52 -9.55 15.52
CA GLY A 203 38.53 -9.41 16.61
C GLY A 203 38.22 -7.95 16.90
N LEU A 204 39.24 -7.14 17.15
CA LEU A 204 39.08 -5.70 17.42
C LEU A 204 38.39 -4.96 16.28
N LYS A 205 38.71 -5.29 15.01
CA LYS A 205 38.03 -4.68 13.86
C LYS A 205 36.56 -5.09 13.76
N LEU A 206 36.22 -6.31 14.15
CA LEU A 206 34.83 -6.78 14.17
C LEU A 206 34.03 -6.10 15.28
N GLU A 207 34.62 -5.94 16.47
CA GLU A 207 34.04 -5.18 17.59
C GLU A 207 33.79 -3.72 17.19
N GLN A 208 34.79 -3.05 16.61
CA GLN A 208 34.64 -1.67 16.13
C GLN A 208 33.55 -1.54 15.05
N CYS A 209 33.47 -2.52 14.13
CA CYS A 209 32.39 -2.53 13.14
C CYS A 209 31.01 -2.69 13.80
N LEU A 210 30.89 -3.53 14.83
CA LEU A 210 29.62 -3.71 15.56
C LEU A 210 29.19 -2.42 16.26
N GLU A 211 30.10 -1.75 16.98
CA GLU A 211 29.85 -0.47 17.65
C GLU A 211 29.37 0.62 16.68
N THR A 212 29.94 0.68 15.47
CA THR A 212 29.51 1.66 14.45
C THR A 212 28.15 1.34 13.81
N THR A 213 27.68 0.09 13.87
CA THR A 213 26.35 -0.27 13.36
C THR A 213 25.23 0.10 14.31
N ASP A 214 25.48 0.08 15.63
CA ASP A 214 24.50 0.49 16.64
C ASP A 214 24.22 2.00 16.61
N SER A 215 25.13 2.81 16.04
CA SER A 215 24.96 4.26 15.88
C SER A 215 24.28 4.69 14.58
N ILE A 216 23.93 3.76 13.68
CA ILE A 216 23.30 4.06 12.38
C ILE A 216 21.75 4.00 12.48
N TRP A 217 21.23 3.52 13.61
CA TRP A 217 19.80 3.54 13.96
C TRP A 217 19.49 4.68 14.92
#